data_AF-A0A6J3HGP5-F1
#
_entry.id   AF-A0A6J3HGP5-F1
#
_cell.length_a   1.000
_cell.length_b   1.000
_cell.length_c   1.000
_cell.angle_alpha   90.00
_cell.angle_beta   90.00
_cell.angle_gamma   90.00
#
_symmetry.space_group_name_H-M   'P 1'
#
loop_
_entity.id
_entity.type
_entity.pdbx_description
1 polymer ?
#
loop_
_entity_poly.entity_id
_entity_poly.type
_entity_poly.pdbx_seq_one_letter_code
_entity_poly.pdbx_strand_id
1 'polypeptide(L)'
;QPAEALKSRPDAVPFPSQQNLHVYISEHEHFTDFNATSALFWEQHDLVYGDWTSGENSDGCYEHFAELDIPQSVQQNGSIYIHVYFTKSGFHPDPRQKALYRRLATVHMSRSKCFSAARTHCLGGQHPGSLQAV
;
A
#
# COMPACT_ATOMS: atom_id res chain seq x y z
N GLN A 1 -31.94 -18.60 -7.06
CA GLN A 1 -31.28 -17.91 -8.19
C GLN A 1 -30.85 -16.46 -7.85
N PRO A 2 -29.93 -16.22 -6.89
CA PRO A 2 -29.30 -14.90 -6.70
C PRO A 2 -27.92 -14.76 -7.39
N ALA A 3 -27.27 -15.87 -7.77
CA ALA A 3 -25.91 -15.86 -8.31
C ALA A 3 -25.80 -15.32 -9.74
N GLU A 4 -26.87 -15.38 -10.54
CA GLU A 4 -26.85 -14.89 -11.93
C GLU A 4 -26.95 -13.36 -12.02
N ALA A 5 -27.61 -12.72 -11.05
CA ALA A 5 -27.75 -11.25 -11.02
C ALA A 5 -26.43 -10.52 -10.70
N LEU A 6 -25.45 -11.20 -10.11
CA LEU A 6 -24.12 -10.61 -9.84
C LEU A 6 -23.24 -10.60 -11.10
N LYS A 7 -23.46 -11.50 -12.06
CA LYS A 7 -22.70 -11.59 -13.32
C LYS A 7 -22.99 -10.45 -14.30
N SER A 8 -24.11 -9.74 -14.15
CA SER A 8 -24.53 -8.66 -15.05
C SER A 8 -24.09 -7.26 -14.63
N ARG A 9 -23.44 -7.12 -13.46
CA ARG A 9 -22.86 -5.84 -13.03
C ARG A 9 -21.46 -5.70 -13.64
N PRO A 10 -21.19 -4.68 -14.48
CA PRO A 10 -19.87 -4.48 -15.09
C PRO A 10 -18.76 -4.25 -14.04
N ASP A 11 -19.14 -3.82 -12.83
CA ASP A 11 -18.24 -3.56 -11.71
C ASP A 11 -18.12 -4.74 -10.73
N ALA A 12 -18.86 -5.83 -10.94
CA ALA A 12 -18.73 -7.02 -10.11
C ALA A 12 -17.43 -7.75 -10.46
N VAL A 13 -16.57 -7.92 -9.45
CA VAL A 13 -15.36 -8.72 -9.57
C VAL A 13 -15.79 -10.20 -9.57
N PRO A 14 -15.54 -10.97 -10.66
CA PRO A 14 -15.95 -12.37 -10.72
C PRO A 14 -15.21 -13.20 -9.67
N PHE A 15 -15.92 -14.01 -8.89
CA PHE A 15 -15.28 -14.93 -7.94
C PHE A 15 -14.90 -16.26 -8.60
N PRO A 16 -13.71 -16.82 -8.30
CA PRO A 16 -12.60 -16.20 -7.57
C PRO A 16 -11.85 -15.21 -8.46
N SER A 17 -11.48 -14.05 -7.90
CA SER A 17 -10.59 -13.12 -8.57
C SER A 17 -9.24 -13.08 -7.89
N GLN A 18 -8.19 -13.32 -8.66
CA GLN A 18 -6.81 -13.09 -8.24
C GLN A 18 -6.46 -11.62 -8.39
N GLN A 19 -5.91 -11.03 -7.33
CA GLN A 19 -5.46 -9.64 -7.28
C GLN A 19 -4.02 -9.57 -6.79
N ASN A 20 -3.36 -8.46 -7.11
CA ASN A 20 -2.09 -8.08 -6.52
C ASN A 20 -2.29 -6.81 -5.69
N LEU A 21 -1.55 -6.72 -4.59
CA LEU A 21 -1.44 -5.58 -3.72
C LEU A 21 -0.09 -4.91 -3.96
N HIS A 22 -0.11 -3.59 -4.15
CA HIS A 22 1.08 -2.77 -4.19
C HIS A 22 0.90 -1.59 -3.23
N VAL A 23 1.81 -1.44 -2.28
CA VAL A 23 1.82 -0.36 -1.30
C VAL A 23 3.03 0.51 -1.55
N TYR A 24 2.79 1.78 -1.81
CA TYR A 24 3.82 2.79 -1.99
C TYR A 24 3.77 3.82 -0.88
N ILE A 25 4.94 4.32 -0.47
CA ILE A 25 5.06 5.41 0.48
C ILE A 25 5.70 6.59 -0.23
N SER A 26 5.09 7.77 -0.13
CA SER A 26 5.61 8.99 -0.74
C SER A 26 5.24 10.26 0.05
N GLU A 27 5.90 11.37 -0.23
CA GLU A 27 5.54 12.69 0.33
C GLU A 27 4.37 13.35 -0.42
N HIS A 28 3.94 12.77 -1.54
CA HIS A 28 2.98 13.37 -2.45
C HIS A 28 1.58 12.78 -2.26
N GLU A 29 0.55 13.62 -2.20
CA GLU A 29 -0.83 13.15 -2.12
C GLU A 29 -1.25 12.33 -3.35
N HIS A 30 -0.73 12.71 -4.51
CA HIS A 30 -0.92 12.01 -5.77
C HIS A 30 0.36 11.27 -6.17
N PHE A 31 0.28 9.95 -6.20
CA PHE A 31 1.42 9.11 -6.53
C PHE A 31 1.61 8.95 -8.05
N THR A 32 2.82 9.20 -8.51
CA THR A 32 3.22 9.08 -9.94
C THR A 32 4.47 8.23 -10.16
N ASP A 33 5.14 7.83 -9.08
CA ASP A 33 6.53 7.35 -9.13
C ASP A 33 6.62 5.82 -9.06
N PHE A 34 5.80 5.13 -9.85
CA PHE A 34 5.69 3.67 -9.87
C PHE A 34 6.98 2.90 -10.23
N ASN A 35 7.99 3.59 -10.77
CA ASN A 35 9.28 2.97 -11.13
C ASN A 35 10.33 3.14 -10.01
N ALA A 36 10.04 3.93 -8.97
CA ALA A 36 10.96 4.13 -7.86
C ALA A 36 10.86 2.95 -6.89
N THR A 37 11.86 2.08 -6.90
CA THR A 37 11.94 0.93 -5.98
C THR A 37 11.98 1.38 -4.51
N SER A 38 12.52 2.57 -4.24
CA SER A 38 12.55 3.17 -2.90
C SER A 38 11.16 3.58 -2.38
N ALA A 39 10.19 3.78 -3.27
CA ALA A 39 8.83 4.12 -2.88
C ALA A 39 7.96 2.88 -2.67
N LEU A 40 8.29 1.74 -3.30
CA LEU A 40 7.56 0.48 -3.14
C LEU A 40 7.88 -0.11 -1.76
N PHE A 41 6.91 -0.05 -0.86
CA PHE A 41 7.01 -0.55 0.50
C PHE A 41 6.66 -2.03 0.60
N TRP A 42 5.60 -2.45 -0.10
CA TRP A 42 5.14 -3.83 -0.05
C TRP A 42 4.45 -4.23 -1.35
N GLU A 43 4.77 -5.42 -1.83
CA GLU A 43 4.11 -6.07 -2.95
C GLU A 43 3.68 -7.48 -2.52
N GLN A 44 2.42 -7.81 -2.77
CA GLN A 44 1.85 -9.13 -2.49
C GLN A 44 1.03 -9.59 -3.68
N HIS A 45 1.38 -10.77 -4.21
CA HIS A 45 0.74 -11.34 -5.39
C HIS A 45 -0.28 -12.41 -5.03
N ASP A 46 -1.10 -12.75 -6.03
CA ASP A 46 -1.98 -13.92 -6.04
C ASP A 46 -3.00 -13.96 -4.87
N LEU A 47 -3.42 -12.78 -4.41
CA LEU A 47 -4.47 -12.65 -3.40
C LEU A 47 -5.81 -13.07 -3.99
N VAL A 48 -6.41 -14.11 -3.42
CA VAL A 48 -7.72 -14.62 -3.83
C VAL A 48 -8.80 -14.02 -2.95
N TYR A 49 -9.74 -13.30 -3.56
CA TYR A 49 -10.88 -12.79 -2.78
C TYR A 49 -11.70 -13.95 -2.20
N GLY A 50 -11.91 -13.92 -0.89
CA GLY A 50 -12.67 -14.93 -0.15
C GLY A 50 -11.85 -16.12 0.32
N ASP A 51 -10.52 -16.07 0.17
CA ASP A 51 -9.62 -16.98 0.86
C ASP A 51 -9.37 -16.49 2.29
N TRP A 52 -9.70 -17.35 3.26
CA TRP A 52 -9.57 -17.10 4.70
C TRP A 52 -8.51 -18.00 5.34
N THR A 53 -7.73 -18.70 4.51
CA THR A 53 -6.81 -19.77 4.94
C THR A 53 -5.38 -19.55 4.50
N SER A 54 -5.11 -18.53 3.67
CA SER A 54 -3.75 -18.11 3.36
C SER A 54 -3.15 -17.24 4.48
N GLY A 55 -1.97 -16.67 4.24
CA GLY A 55 -1.19 -16.03 5.29
C GLY A 55 -0.41 -17.02 6.14
N GLU A 56 0.55 -16.52 6.90
CA GLU A 56 1.48 -17.34 7.69
C GLU A 56 0.77 -18.16 8.78
N ASN A 57 -0.32 -17.61 9.34
CA ASN A 57 -1.10 -18.22 10.40
C ASN A 57 -2.36 -18.96 9.90
N SER A 58 -2.53 -19.10 8.58
CA SER A 58 -3.71 -19.72 7.95
C SER A 58 -5.04 -19.07 8.32
N ASP A 59 -5.05 -17.75 8.49
CA ASP A 59 -6.20 -16.94 8.91
C ASP A 59 -6.63 -15.91 7.84
N GLY A 60 -5.98 -15.93 6.67
CA GLY A 60 -6.19 -14.97 5.59
C GLY A 60 -5.54 -13.60 5.85
N CYS A 61 -4.75 -13.45 6.91
CA CYS A 61 -4.10 -12.19 7.25
C CYS A 61 -2.68 -12.12 6.69
N TYR A 62 -2.30 -10.93 6.25
CA TYR A 62 -0.94 -10.62 5.78
C TYR A 62 -0.46 -9.37 6.50
N GLU A 63 0.76 -9.45 7.04
CA GLU A 63 1.39 -8.36 7.76
C GLU A 63 2.77 -8.08 7.15
N HIS A 64 3.15 -6.80 7.08
CA HIS A 64 4.44 -6.38 6.57
C HIS A 64 4.98 -5.24 7.43
N PHE A 65 6.20 -5.40 7.93
CA PHE A 65 6.88 -4.45 8.80
C PHE A 65 8.21 -4.05 8.18
N ALA A 66 8.50 -2.76 8.15
CA ALA A 66 9.83 -2.25 7.83
C ALA A 66 10.07 -0.91 8.54
N GLU A 67 11.33 -0.61 8.81
CA GLU A 67 11.78 0.68 9.28
C GLU A 67 12.02 1.61 8.07
N LEU A 68 11.52 2.84 8.15
CA LEU A 68 11.76 3.86 7.13
C LEU A 68 12.51 5.04 7.74
N ASP A 69 13.57 5.45 7.07
CA ASP A 69 14.23 6.72 7.36
C ASP A 69 13.33 7.87 6.91
N ILE A 70 12.95 8.73 7.87
CA ILE A 70 12.10 9.88 7.58
C ILE A 70 12.96 11.05 7.11
N PRO A 71 12.89 11.45 5.83
CA PRO A 71 13.72 12.52 5.29
C PRO A 71 13.36 13.86 5.94
N GLN A 72 14.32 14.77 5.97
CA GLN A 72 14.16 16.08 6.61
C GLN A 72 13.00 16.89 6.00
N SER A 73 12.73 16.70 4.70
CA SER A 73 11.58 17.26 3.99
C SER A 73 10.24 16.87 4.63
N VAL A 74 10.06 15.60 4.99
CA VAL A 74 8.86 15.13 5.72
C VAL A 74 8.79 15.74 7.11
N GLN A 75 9.90 15.92 7.80
CA GLN A 75 9.91 16.54 9.13
C GLN A 75 9.50 18.03 9.09
N GLN A 76 9.74 18.71 7.96
CA GLN A 76 9.40 20.12 7.76
C GLN A 76 8.01 20.33 7.17
N ASN A 77 7.61 19.50 6.20
CA ASN A 77 6.32 19.57 5.51
C ASN A 77 5.23 18.75 6.21
N GLY A 78 5.62 17.87 7.13
CA GLY A 78 4.77 17.20 8.09
C GLY A 78 3.85 16.13 7.53
N SER A 79 3.94 15.73 6.25
CA SER A 79 3.00 14.80 5.64
C SER A 79 3.71 13.69 4.86
N ILE A 80 3.31 12.45 5.13
CA ILE A 80 3.61 11.28 4.30
C ILE A 80 2.29 10.64 3.87
N TYR A 81 2.29 9.99 2.71
CA TYR A 81 1.13 9.31 2.16
C TYR A 81 1.47 7.84 1.89
N ILE A 82 0.53 6.98 2.27
CA ILE A 82 0.55 5.56 1.94
C ILE A 82 -0.47 5.35 0.83
N HIS A 83 0.00 4.93 -0.34
CA HIS A 83 -0.82 4.64 -1.51
C HIS A 83 -0.95 3.14 -1.67
N VAL A 84 -2.18 2.65 -1.57
CA VAL A 84 -2.48 1.22 -1.71
C VAL A 84 -3.21 1.02 -3.03
N TYR A 85 -2.66 0.14 -3.86
CA TYR A 85 -3.24 -0.28 -5.11
C TYR A 85 -3.60 -1.75 -5.07
N PHE A 86 -4.82 -2.09 -5.47
CA PHE A 86 -5.20 -3.44 -5.84
C PHE A 86 -5.35 -3.51 -7.36
N THR A 87 -4.73 -4.51 -7.97
CA THR A 87 -4.84 -4.77 -9.41
C THR A 87 -5.34 -6.18 -9.67
N LYS A 88 -6.19 -6.36 -10.67
CA LYS A 88 -6.51 -7.72 -11.16
C LYS A 88 -5.22 -8.36 -11.69
N SER A 89 -5.09 -9.68 -11.53
CA SER A 89 -3.94 -10.41 -12.07
C SER A 89 -3.74 -10.10 -13.57
N GLY A 90 -2.48 -9.86 -13.95
CA GLY A 90 -2.08 -9.43 -15.30
C GLY A 90 -2.18 -7.92 -15.57
N PHE A 91 -2.64 -7.10 -14.62
CA PHE A 91 -2.67 -5.64 -14.75
C PHE A 91 -1.64 -4.94 -13.84
N HIS A 92 -1.22 -3.75 -14.23
CA HIS A 92 -0.25 -2.92 -13.50
C HIS A 92 -0.90 -1.60 -13.03
N PRO A 93 -0.58 -1.09 -11.82
CA PRO A 93 -1.21 0.13 -11.29
C PRO A 93 -0.77 1.42 -12.00
N ASP A 94 0.40 1.43 -12.65
CA ASP A 94 0.95 2.60 -13.37
C ASP A 94 0.16 2.94 -14.65
N PRO A 95 -0.52 4.11 -14.71
CA PRO A 95 -1.26 4.57 -15.89
C PRO A 95 -0.42 4.82 -17.15
N ARG A 96 0.92 4.88 -17.02
CA ARG A 96 1.86 5.02 -18.14
C ARG A 96 2.04 3.71 -18.89
N GLN A 97 1.86 2.56 -18.24
CA GLN A 97 1.94 1.25 -18.87
C GLN A 97 0.65 0.91 -19.62
N LYS A 98 0.40 1.57 -20.77
CA LYS A 98 -0.89 1.49 -21.51
C LYS A 98 -1.35 0.07 -21.87
N ALA A 99 -0.43 -0.86 -22.06
CA ALA A 99 -0.76 -2.25 -22.35
C ALA A 99 -1.27 -3.03 -21.11
N LEU A 100 -0.81 -2.64 -19.91
CA LEU A 100 -1.05 -3.36 -18.66
C LEU A 100 -1.95 -2.59 -17.69
N TYR A 101 -2.18 -1.30 -17.91
CA TYR A 101 -3.05 -0.50 -17.06
C TYR A 101 -4.50 -0.55 -17.53
N ARG A 102 -5.43 -0.75 -16.59
CA ARG A 102 -6.86 -0.64 -16.83
C ARG A 102 -7.55 -0.06 -15.61
N ARG A 103 -8.20 1.10 -15.76
CA ARG A 103 -8.90 1.79 -14.66
C ARG A 103 -9.90 0.90 -13.90
N LEU A 104 -10.69 0.09 -14.61
CA LEU A 104 -11.67 -0.83 -13.99
C LEU A 104 -11.05 -2.09 -13.37
N ALA A 105 -9.74 -2.29 -13.58
CA ALA A 105 -8.97 -3.39 -12.99
C ALA A 105 -8.02 -2.90 -11.89
N THR A 106 -8.10 -1.61 -11.52
CA THR A 106 -7.22 -0.99 -10.52
C THR A 106 -8.06 -0.21 -9.52
N VAL A 107 -7.96 -0.58 -8.25
CA VAL A 107 -8.50 0.20 -7.14
C VAL A 107 -7.35 0.90 -6.45
N HIS A 108 -7.55 2.17 -6.09
CA HIS A 108 -6.56 2.97 -5.38
C HIS A 108 -7.18 3.57 -4.13
N MET A 109 -6.46 3.50 -3.01
CA MET A 109 -6.74 4.30 -1.83
C MET A 109 -5.45 4.99 -1.36
N SER A 110 -5.60 6.15 -0.73
CA SER A 110 -4.50 6.89 -0.12
C SER A 110 -4.84 7.24 1.32
N ARG A 111 -3.85 7.21 2.20
CA ARG A 111 -3.97 7.66 3.59
C ARG A 111 -2.78 8.56 3.91
N SER A 112 -3.06 9.76 4.45
CA SER A 112 -2.02 10.62 4.98
C SER A 112 -1.68 10.23 6.43
N LYS A 113 -0.42 10.42 6.80
CA LYS A 113 0.03 10.47 8.18
C LYS A 113 0.73 11.80 8.36
N CYS A 114 0.27 12.57 9.35
CA CYS A 114 0.93 13.79 9.74
C CYS A 114 2.03 13.44 10.73
N PHE A 115 3.28 13.73 10.38
CA PHE A 115 4.39 13.70 11.32
C PHE A 115 4.51 15.06 11.97
N SER A 116 3.94 15.19 13.16
CA SER A 116 4.34 16.27 14.06
C SER A 116 5.72 15.91 14.61
N ALA A 117 6.75 16.59 14.15
CA ALA A 117 8.05 16.50 14.79
C ALA A 117 7.89 16.92 16.25
N ALA A 118 7.89 15.95 17.18
CA ALA A 118 8.16 16.24 18.57
C ALA A 118 9.59 16.80 18.58
N ARG A 119 9.72 18.12 18.73
CA ARG A 119 11.01 18.79 18.87
C ARG A 119 11.76 18.10 20.01
N THR A 120 12.66 17.19 19.68
CA THR A 120 13.68 16.75 20.62
C THR A 120 14.62 17.93 20.74
N HIS A 121 14.38 18.78 21.74
CA HIS A 121 15.37 19.77 22.15
C HIS A 121 16.62 18.98 22.55
N CYS A 122 17.62 18.96 21.67
CA CYS A 122 18.95 18.50 22.01
C CYS A 122 19.55 19.50 23.01
N LEU A 123 19.34 19.25 24.30
CA LEU A 123 20.17 19.77 25.37
C LEU A 123 20.83 18.58 26.09
N GLY A 124 22.04 18.27 25.64
CA GLY A 124 23.10 17.63 26.45
C GLY A 124 23.00 16.12 26.72
N GLY A 125 24.03 15.39 26.26
CA GLY A 125 24.59 14.26 27.03
C GLY A 125 24.29 12.82 26.56
N GLN A 126 25.29 12.22 25.90
CA GLN A 126 25.77 10.82 26.04
C GLN A 126 24.80 9.60 25.93
N HIS A 127 24.83 8.94 24.75
CA HIS A 127 24.85 7.47 24.48
C HIS A 127 23.69 6.51 24.94
N PRO A 128 23.61 5.28 24.38
CA PRO A 128 22.57 4.86 23.42
C PRO A 128 21.48 3.95 24.04
N GLY A 129 20.26 3.97 23.49
CA GLY A 129 19.20 3.07 23.91
C GLY A 129 18.09 2.95 22.86
N SER A 130 17.97 1.74 22.31
CA SER A 130 16.87 1.19 21.52
C SER A 130 15.50 1.78 21.88
N LEU A 131 14.76 2.30 20.89
CA LEU A 131 13.31 2.49 20.99
C LEU A 131 12.62 1.37 20.20
N GLN A 132 11.99 0.45 20.93
CA GLN A 132 10.87 -0.32 20.37
C GLN A 132 9.63 0.57 20.32
N ALA A 133 8.89 0.48 19.22
CA ALA A 133 7.52 0.99 19.14
C ALA A 133 6.56 -0.20 19.24
N VAL A 134 5.56 -0.06 20.12
CA VAL A 134 4.41 -0.98 20.28
C VAL A 134 3.46 -0.83 19.09
#